data_AF-A0A6P4ZIB9-F1
#
_entry.id   AF-A0A6P4ZIB9-F1
#
_cell.length_a   1.000
_cell.length_b   1.000
_cell.length_c   1.000
_cell.angle_alpha   90.00
_cell.angle_beta   90.00
_cell.angle_gamma   90.00
#
_symmetry.space_group_name_H-M   'P 1'
#
loop_
_entity.id
_entity.type
_entity.pdbx_description
1 polymer ?
#
loop_
_entity_poly.entity_id
_entity_poly.type
_entity_poly.pdbx_seq_one_letter_code
_entity_poly.pdbx_strand_id
1 'polypeptide(L)'
;MLRPTEAVQRAGSQKFHAVASADLKRRRHAHPGPAVFLYATGADQVEKMFRYLKNTFQGLQLILVVLPGKTPVYAEVKRVGDTLLGVATQCVQVKNVIKTSPQTLSNLCLKINVKLGGVNNILVL
;
A
#
# COMPACT_ATOMS: atom_id res chain seq x y z
N MET A 1 -1.51 20.43 14.87
CA MET A 1 -2.93 20.05 14.68
C MET A 1 -3.07 19.41 13.30
N LEU A 2 -3.57 18.17 13.20
CA LEU A 2 -3.86 17.54 11.89
C LEU A 2 -5.12 18.16 11.31
N ARG A 3 -5.17 18.39 10.00
CA ARG A 3 -6.38 18.91 9.34
C ARG A 3 -7.51 17.88 9.46
N PRO A 4 -8.79 18.30 9.55
CA PRO A 4 -9.92 17.38 9.71
C PRO A 4 -9.99 16.27 8.64
N THR A 5 -9.60 16.59 7.41
CA THR A 5 -9.49 15.64 6.29
C THR A 5 -8.39 14.60 6.52
N GLU A 6 -7.24 14.98 7.09
CA GLU A 6 -6.13 14.08 7.41
C GLU A 6 -6.49 13.12 8.55
N ALA A 7 -7.29 13.56 9.52
CA ALA A 7 -7.76 12.71 10.62
C ALA A 7 -8.70 11.59 10.11
N VAL A 8 -9.65 11.92 9.25
CA VAL A 8 -10.55 10.94 8.61
C VAL A 8 -9.77 9.95 7.76
N GLN A 9 -8.78 10.44 7.00
CA GLN A 9 -7.94 9.61 6.13
C GLN A 9 -7.00 8.69 6.94
N ARG A 10 -6.51 9.16 8.09
CA ARG A 10 -5.74 8.35 9.04
C ARG A 10 -6.56 7.24 9.66
N ALA A 11 -7.76 7.55 10.16
CA ALA A 11 -8.66 6.56 10.72
C ALA A 11 -9.07 5.50 9.68
N GLY A 12 -9.36 5.93 8.45
CA GLY A 12 -9.64 5.02 7.32
C GLY A 12 -8.44 4.13 7.00
N SER A 13 -7.23 4.68 6.94
CA SER A 13 -6.01 3.93 6.62
C SER A 13 -5.65 2.92 7.72
N GLN A 14 -5.86 3.26 9.00
CA GLN A 14 -5.66 2.35 10.12
C GLN A 14 -6.66 1.18 10.10
N LYS A 15 -7.95 1.47 9.87
CA LYS A 15 -8.97 0.43 9.71
C LYS A 15 -8.64 -0.49 8.53
N PHE A 16 -8.27 0.09 7.39
CA PHE A 16 -7.88 -0.66 6.21
C PHE A 16 -6.65 -1.54 6.47
N HIS A 17 -5.63 -1.01 7.14
CA HIS A 17 -4.46 -1.79 7.52
C HIS A 17 -4.81 -2.96 8.43
N ALA A 18 -5.65 -2.76 9.45
CA ALA A 18 -6.07 -3.83 10.35
C ALA A 18 -6.80 -4.95 9.59
N VAL A 19 -7.74 -4.58 8.70
CA VAL A 19 -8.51 -5.57 7.93
C VAL A 19 -7.64 -6.28 6.89
N ALA A 20 -6.77 -5.55 6.19
CA ALA A 20 -5.82 -6.14 5.24
C ALA A 20 -4.83 -7.08 5.93
N SER A 21 -4.33 -6.70 7.11
CA SER A 21 -3.43 -7.56 7.91
C SER A 21 -4.13 -8.83 8.37
N ALA A 22 -5.38 -8.73 8.82
CA ALA A 22 -6.18 -9.89 9.21
C ALA A 22 -6.44 -10.83 8.03
N ASP A 23 -6.73 -10.29 6.84
CA ASP A 23 -6.97 -11.10 5.64
C ASP A 23 -5.67 -11.77 5.12
N LEU A 24 -4.56 -11.04 5.09
CA LEU A 24 -3.25 -11.59 4.73
C LEU A 24 -2.83 -12.71 5.70
N LYS A 25 -3.04 -12.51 7.02
CA LYS A 25 -2.77 -13.53 8.04
C LYS A 25 -3.64 -14.76 7.85
N ARG A 26 -4.94 -14.60 7.58
CA ARG A 26 -5.86 -15.72 7.29
C ARG A 26 -5.39 -16.53 6.07
N ARG A 27 -4.86 -15.85 5.05
CA ARG A 27 -4.42 -16.48 3.79
C ARG A 27 -2.99 -17.03 3.83
N ARG A 28 -2.29 -16.97 4.97
CA ARG A 28 -0.87 -17.35 5.11
C ARG A 28 0.05 -16.61 4.13
N HIS A 29 -0.30 -15.37 3.77
CA HIS A 29 0.58 -14.48 3.01
C HIS A 29 1.52 -13.71 3.94
N ALA A 30 2.62 -13.17 3.38
CA ALA A 30 3.58 -12.36 4.12
C ALA A 30 2.89 -11.21 4.87
N HIS A 31 3.17 -11.12 6.17
CA HIS A 31 2.54 -10.15 7.07
C HIS A 31 3.30 -8.81 6.99
N PRO A 32 2.64 -7.68 6.68
CA PRO A 32 3.29 -6.38 6.75
C PRO A 32 3.62 -6.07 8.21
N GLY A 33 4.87 -5.74 8.52
CA GLY A 33 5.29 -5.29 9.85
C GLY A 33 4.62 -3.97 10.28
N PRO A 34 5.18 -3.22 11.25
CA PRO A 34 4.58 -1.96 11.70
C PRO A 34 4.34 -1.00 10.52
N ALA A 35 3.09 -0.56 10.35
CA ALA A 35 2.72 0.37 9.29
C ALA A 35 2.96 1.82 9.71
N VAL A 36 3.83 2.51 8.97
CA VAL A 36 3.99 3.96 9.05
C VAL A 36 3.11 4.62 8.00
N PHE A 37 2.27 5.55 8.45
CA PHE A 37 1.38 6.33 7.57
C PHE A 37 2.00 7.70 7.33
N LEU A 38 2.51 7.92 6.12
CA LEU A 38 3.03 9.21 5.67
C LEU A 38 2.10 9.81 4.62
N TYR A 39 1.97 11.14 4.63
CA TYR A 39 1.13 11.89 3.71
C TYR A 39 2.02 12.76 2.84
N ALA A 40 1.87 12.63 1.52
CA ALA A 40 2.53 13.49 0.55
C ALA A 40 1.47 14.29 -0.22
N THR A 41 1.76 15.56 -0.49
CA THR A 41 0.84 16.47 -1.21
C THR A 41 1.19 16.61 -2.70
N GLY A 42 2.35 16.10 -3.13
CA GLY A 42 2.85 16.24 -4.50
C GLY A 42 3.76 15.08 -4.94
N ALA A 43 3.96 14.96 -6.25
CA ALA A 43 4.79 13.93 -6.87
C ALA A 43 6.28 14.08 -6.51
N ASP A 44 6.75 15.33 -6.34
CA ASP A 44 8.10 15.71 -5.94
C ASP A 44 8.54 15.13 -4.59
N GLN A 45 7.59 14.78 -3.73
CA GLN A 45 7.87 14.21 -2.40
C GLN A 45 7.98 12.68 -2.40
N VAL A 46 7.50 12.01 -3.46
CA VAL A 46 7.42 10.55 -3.52
C VAL A 46 8.80 9.91 -3.38
N GLU A 47 9.77 10.40 -4.16
CA GLU A 47 11.12 9.84 -4.14
C GLU A 47 11.80 10.01 -2.77
N LYS A 48 11.75 11.22 -2.21
CA LYS A 48 12.33 11.52 -0.89
C LYS A 48 11.71 10.63 0.19
N MET A 49 10.39 10.48 0.18
CA MET A 49 9.67 9.66 1.13
C MET A 49 10.01 8.17 1.00
N PHE A 50 10.10 7.65 -0.22
CA PHE A 50 10.44 6.24 -0.42
C PHE A 50 11.89 5.95 -0.04
N ARG A 51 12.83 6.86 -0.34
CA ARG A 51 14.22 6.73 0.11
C ARG A 51 14.32 6.71 1.63
N TYR A 52 13.60 7.60 2.30
CA TYR A 52 13.51 7.61 3.76
C TYR A 52 12.99 6.27 4.30
N LEU A 53 11.87 5.77 3.77
CA LEU A 53 11.31 4.47 4.19
C LEU A 53 12.29 3.31 3.96
N LYS A 54 12.92 3.23 2.78
CA LYS A 54 13.88 2.17 2.46
C LYS A 54 15.10 2.18 3.37
N ASN A 55 15.59 3.36 3.74
CA ASN A 55 16.76 3.49 4.63
C ASN A 55 16.40 3.26 6.10
N THR A 56 15.16 3.56 6.50
CA THR A 56 14.70 3.44 7.89
C THR A 56 14.31 1.99 8.22
N PHE A 57 13.68 1.28 7.27
CA PHE A 57 13.16 -0.07 7.49
C PHE A 57 13.99 -1.09 6.71
N GLN A 58 14.93 -1.73 7.41
CA GLN A 58 15.68 -2.86 6.86
C GLN A 58 14.69 -3.99 6.49
N GLY A 59 14.82 -4.51 5.26
CA GLY A 59 13.92 -5.55 4.76
C GLY A 59 12.53 -5.05 4.34
N LEU A 60 12.33 -3.76 4.07
CA LEU A 60 11.08 -3.22 3.54
C LEU A 60 10.68 -3.92 2.23
N GLN A 61 9.57 -4.65 2.24
CA GLN A 61 9.10 -5.43 1.08
C GLN A 61 8.00 -4.72 0.27
N LEU A 62 7.17 -3.88 0.91
CA LEU A 62 5.99 -3.29 0.27
C LEU A 62 5.73 -1.87 0.79
N ILE A 63 5.40 -0.96 -0.12
CA ILE A 63 4.83 0.35 0.20
C ILE A 63 3.38 0.41 -0.31
N LEU A 64 2.43 0.56 0.61
CA LEU A 64 1.02 0.78 0.30
C LEU A 64 0.76 2.28 0.17
N VAL A 65 0.28 2.74 -0.99
CA VAL A 65 0.04 4.15 -1.29
C VAL A 65 -1.45 4.42 -1.45
N VAL A 66 -1.98 5.37 -0.70
CA VAL A 66 -3.39 5.81 -0.82
C VAL A 66 -3.46 7.05 -1.71
N LEU A 67 -4.23 6.98 -2.81
CA LEU A 67 -4.37 8.06 -3.79
C LEU A 67 -5.81 8.63 -3.80
N PRO A 68 -5.99 9.95 -3.96
CA PRO A 68 -7.33 10.56 -3.95
C PRO A 68 -8.16 10.20 -5.21
N GLY A 69 -7.54 9.71 -6.27
CA GLY A 69 -8.20 9.39 -7.54
C GLY A 69 -7.20 9.18 -8.66
N LYS A 70 -7.56 9.60 -9.88
CA LYS A 70 -6.60 9.70 -11.00
C LYS A 70 -5.70 10.91 -10.75
N THR A 71 -4.39 10.70 -10.69
CA THR A 71 -3.39 11.73 -10.39
C THR A 71 -2.05 11.37 -11.03
N PRO A 72 -1.25 12.36 -11.48
CA PRO A 72 0.11 12.12 -11.97
C PRO A 72 1.02 11.47 -10.91
N VAL A 73 0.69 11.59 -9.63
CA VAL A 73 1.42 10.94 -8.52
C VAL A 73 1.49 9.42 -8.70
N TYR A 74 0.49 8.80 -9.34
CA TYR A 74 0.53 7.36 -9.60
C TYR A 74 1.72 6.96 -10.47
N ALA A 75 1.97 7.70 -11.55
CA ALA A 75 3.08 7.42 -12.45
C ALA A 75 4.42 7.56 -11.72
N GLU A 76 4.55 8.59 -10.89
CA GLU A 76 5.77 8.82 -10.10
C GLU A 76 6.01 7.73 -9.06
N VAL A 77 4.96 7.29 -8.35
CA VAL A 77 5.04 6.14 -7.43
C VAL A 77 5.55 4.89 -8.14
N LYS A 78 5.08 4.64 -9.36
CA LYS A 78 5.50 3.50 -10.17
C LYS A 78 6.93 3.64 -10.66
N ARG A 79 7.31 4.81 -11.17
CA ARG A 79 8.68 5.11 -11.56
C ARG A 79 9.64 4.88 -10.39
N VAL A 80 9.43 5.56 -9.27
CA VAL A 80 10.34 5.48 -8.12
C VAL A 80 10.39 4.06 -7.53
N GLY A 81 9.23 3.42 -7.34
CA GLY A 81 9.15 2.09 -6.76
C GLY A 81 9.77 1.01 -7.65
N ASP A 82 9.36 0.96 -8.92
CA ASP A 82 9.68 -0.14 -9.83
C ASP A 82 11.07 0.05 -10.48
N THR A 83 11.52 1.29 -10.74
CA THR A 83 12.79 1.54 -11.46
C THR A 83 13.92 2.08 -10.60
N LEU A 84 13.66 2.98 -9.64
CA LEU A 84 14.74 3.62 -8.89
C LEU A 84 15.14 2.85 -7.63
N LEU A 85 14.15 2.32 -6.90
CA LEU A 85 14.37 1.76 -5.58
C LEU A 85 14.16 0.24 -5.52
N GLY A 86 13.46 -0.34 -6.49
CA GLY A 86 13.17 -1.78 -6.52
C GLY A 86 12.34 -2.24 -5.32
N VAL A 87 11.40 -1.40 -4.86
CA VAL A 87 10.50 -1.72 -3.75
C VAL A 87 9.09 -1.88 -4.30
N ALA A 88 8.43 -2.99 -3.98
CA ALA A 88 7.09 -3.24 -4.48
C ALA A 88 6.11 -2.17 -3.95
N THR A 89 5.26 -1.65 -4.85
CA THR A 89 4.26 -0.63 -4.51
C THR A 89 2.84 -1.12 -4.78
N GLN A 90 1.93 -0.91 -3.83
CA GLN A 90 0.50 -1.17 -4.03
C GLN A 90 -0.32 0.11 -3.81
N CYS A 91 -0.94 0.62 -4.87
CA CYS A 91 -1.80 1.79 -4.77
C CYS A 91 -3.25 1.40 -4.49
N VAL A 92 -3.96 2.17 -3.67
CA VAL A 92 -5.40 2.04 -3.41
C VAL A 92 -6.05 3.43 -3.45
N GLN A 93 -7.27 3.53 -3.95
CA GLN A 93 -7.99 4.81 -3.96
C GLN A 93 -8.60 5.10 -2.58
N VAL A 94 -8.59 6.36 -2.14
CA VAL A 94 -9.19 6.80 -0.87
C VAL A 94 -10.62 6.31 -0.73
N LYS A 95 -11.42 6.34 -1.81
CA LYS A 95 -12.82 5.86 -1.80
C LYS A 95 -12.94 4.38 -1.36
N ASN A 96 -11.97 3.55 -1.76
CA ASN A 96 -11.91 2.13 -1.42
C ASN A 96 -11.36 1.88 -0.01
N VAL A 97 -10.61 2.83 0.54
CA VAL A 97 -10.13 2.81 1.93
C VAL A 97 -11.27 3.21 2.87
N ILE A 98 -12.02 4.26 2.55
CA ILE A 98 -13.15 4.75 3.35
C ILE A 98 -14.30 3.74 3.33
N LYS A 99 -14.71 3.29 2.13
CA LYS A 99 -15.77 2.29 1.94
C LYS A 99 -15.14 0.99 1.45
N THR A 100 -14.56 0.27 2.40
CA THR A 100 -13.90 -1.01 2.11
C THR A 100 -14.94 -2.12 1.95
N SER A 101 -14.86 -2.89 0.86
CA SER A 101 -15.65 -4.12 0.67
C SER A 101 -14.77 -5.37 0.75
N PRO A 102 -15.33 -6.54 1.16
CA PRO A 102 -14.58 -7.79 1.21
C PRO A 102 -13.94 -8.16 -0.14
N GLN A 103 -14.66 -7.94 -1.24
CA GLN A 103 -14.15 -8.20 -2.58
C GLN A 103 -12.96 -7.30 -2.94
N THR A 104 -13.02 -6.02 -2.57
CA THR A 104 -11.91 -5.07 -2.81
C THR A 104 -10.66 -5.49 -2.04
N LEU A 105 -10.81 -5.92 -0.80
CA LEU A 105 -9.71 -6.42 0.02
C LEU A 105 -9.12 -7.71 -0.53
N SER A 106 -9.98 -8.66 -0.92
CA SER A 106 -9.55 -9.92 -1.55
C SER A 106 -8.70 -9.64 -2.79
N ASN A 107 -9.19 -8.78 -3.69
CA ASN A 107 -8.47 -8.39 -4.90
C ASN A 107 -7.16 -7.66 -4.61
N LEU A 108 -7.11 -6.86 -3.53
CA LEU A 108 -5.88 -6.21 -3.10
C LEU A 108 -4.86 -7.22 -2.59
N CYS A 109 -5.28 -8.16 -1.74
CA CYS A 109 -4.40 -9.20 -1.19
C CYS A 109 -3.81 -10.08 -2.30
N LEU A 110 -4.62 -10.46 -3.29
CA LEU A 110 -4.15 -11.21 -4.47
C LEU A 110 -3.06 -10.43 -5.24
N LYS A 111 -3.21 -9.11 -5.37
CA LYS A 111 -2.20 -8.25 -6.03
C LYS A 111 -0.92 -8.12 -5.21
N ILE A 112 -1.06 -7.98 -3.89
CA ILE A 112 0.09 -7.90 -2.98
C ILE A 112 0.86 -9.22 -2.99
N ASN A 113 0.16 -10.35 -2.94
CA ASN A 113 0.79 -11.67 -2.94
C ASN A 113 1.72 -11.86 -4.14
N VAL A 114 1.23 -11.59 -5.35
CA VAL A 114 2.05 -11.70 -6.58
C VAL A 114 3.23 -10.72 -6.57
N LYS A 115 3.04 -9.50 -6.06
CA LYS A 115 4.13 -8.50 -5.96
C LYS A 115 5.24 -8.89 -4.99
N LEU A 116 4.92 -9.74 -4.02
CA LEU A 116 5.88 -10.28 -3.07
C LEU A 116 6.38 -11.67 -3.49
N GLY A 117 6.13 -12.09 -4.74
CA GLY A 117 6.60 -13.35 -5.31
C GLY A 117 5.75 -14.57 -4.95
N GLY A 118 4.59 -14.38 -4.30
CA GLY A 118 3.68 -15.47 -3.98
C GLY A 118 2.83 -15.92 -5.16
N VAL A 119 2.41 -17.18 -5.14
CA VAL A 119 1.52 -17.79 -6.14
C VAL A 119 0.11 -17.85 -5.59
N ASN A 120 -0.88 -17.34 -6.33
CA ASN A 120 -2.28 -17.34 -5.89
C ASN A 120 -2.97 -18.68 -6.15
N ASN A 121 -2.83 -19.23 -7.36
CA ASN A 121 -3.46 -20.49 -7.77
C ASN A 121 -2.50 -21.24 -8.71
N ILE A 122 -2.48 -22.57 -8.60
CA ILE A 122 -1.81 -23.47 -9.53
C ILE A 122 -2.90 -24.40 -10.07
N LEU A 123 -3.05 -24.46 -11.39
CA LEU A 123 -3.91 -25.47 -12.01
C LEU A 123 -3.10 -26.77 -12.07
N VAL A 124 -3.61 -27.82 -11.46
CA VAL A 124 -3.03 -29.16 -11.56
C VAL A 124 -3.97 -29.98 -12.44
N LEU A 125 -3.42 -30.54 -13.52
CA LEU A 125 -4.12 -31.42 -14.45
C LEU A 125 -4.12 -32.85 -13.94
#